data_AF-A0A948RW47-F1
#
_entry.id   AF-A0A948RW47-F1
#
_cell.length_a   1.000
_cell.length_b   1.000
_cell.length_c   1.000
_cell.angle_alpha   90.00
_cell.angle_beta   90.00
_cell.angle_gamma   90.00
#
_symmetry.space_group_name_H-M   'P 1'
#
loop_
_entity.id
_entity.type
_entity.pdbx_description
1 polymer ?
#
loop_
_entity_poly.entity_id
_entity_poly.type
_entity_poly.pdbx_seq_one_letter_code
_entity_poly.pdbx_strand_id
1 'polypeptide(L)'
;MVLLSGVMDTVWRSLDAAGFAVFEEHFGRFFEAFHSTWGLLTVGLAAGIGEEILYRGAIQPKLGLLPTSILFAVIHSYYGLSPAFAWIFLLGLGLGYLRKKTDTTTCILFHAVYNMFSFFMGTQ
;
A
#
# COMPACT_ATOMS: atom_id res chain seq x y z
N MET A 1 14.31 -5.70 -6.36
CA MET A 1 13.45 -4.89 -7.25
C MET A 1 14.23 -3.70 -7.85
N VAL A 2 14.93 -2.88 -7.05
CA VAL A 2 15.74 -1.74 -7.52
C VAL A 2 16.83 -2.09 -8.56
N LEU A 3 17.50 -3.24 -8.41
CA LEU A 3 18.52 -3.67 -9.38
C LEU A 3 17.91 -4.12 -10.73
N LEU A 4 16.71 -4.70 -10.69
CA LEU A 4 16.05 -5.19 -11.91
C LEU A 4 15.47 -4.01 -12.72
N SER A 5 14.91 -3.01 -12.03
CA SER A 5 14.45 -1.77 -12.67
C SER A 5 15.62 -1.01 -13.29
N GLY A 6 16.74 -0.83 -12.56
CA GLY A 6 17.90 -0.09 -13.08
C GLY A 6 18.54 -0.70 -14.34
N VAL A 7 18.57 -2.04 -14.45
CA VAL A 7 19.04 -2.73 -15.67
C VAL A 7 18.06 -2.52 -16.82
N MET A 8 16.76 -2.64 -16.56
CA MET A 8 15.71 -2.41 -17.56
C MET A 8 15.75 -0.97 -18.09
N ASP A 9 15.91 0.01 -17.21
CA ASP A 9 16.00 1.43 -17.56
C ASP A 9 17.22 1.70 -18.44
N THR A 10 18.37 1.09 -18.10
CA THR A 10 19.61 1.22 -18.89
C THR A 10 19.44 0.63 -20.28
N VAL A 11 18.82 -0.56 -20.38
CA VAL A 11 18.56 -1.22 -21.66
C VAL A 11 17.59 -0.39 -22.52
N TRP A 12 16.48 0.09 -21.95
CA TRP A 12 15.52 0.89 -22.70
C TRP A 12 16.15 2.20 -23.19
N ARG A 13 16.84 2.94 -22.33
CA ARG A 13 17.57 4.16 -22.71
C ARG A 13 18.54 3.93 -23.87
N SER A 14 19.16 2.75 -23.95
CA SER A 14 20.08 2.40 -25.04
C SER A 14 19.39 2.10 -26.37
N LEU A 15 18.14 1.63 -26.35
CA LEU A 15 17.37 1.25 -27.52
C LEU A 15 16.51 2.40 -28.07
N ASP A 16 15.90 3.18 -27.18
CA ASP A 16 15.04 4.32 -27.50
C ASP A 16 15.04 5.36 -26.37
N ALA A 17 16.06 6.22 -26.37
CA ALA A 17 16.20 7.28 -25.39
C ALA A 17 15.05 8.30 -25.42
N ALA A 18 14.49 8.58 -26.61
CA ALA A 18 13.42 9.56 -26.77
C ALA A 18 12.09 9.03 -26.21
N GLY A 19 11.71 7.79 -26.57
CA GLY A 19 10.52 7.16 -26.01
C GLY A 19 10.63 6.92 -24.50
N PHE A 20 11.83 6.58 -24.01
CA PHE A 20 12.07 6.47 -22.57
C PHE A 20 11.89 7.82 -21.84
N ALA A 21 12.41 8.92 -22.38
CA ALA A 21 12.24 10.25 -21.77
C ALA A 21 10.77 10.69 -21.75
N VAL A 22 10.03 10.45 -22.83
CA VAL A 22 8.57 10.70 -22.89
C VAL A 22 7.84 9.84 -21.85
N PHE A 23 8.18 8.56 -21.73
CA PHE A 23 7.60 7.68 -20.72
C PHE A 23 7.90 8.17 -19.30
N GLU A 24 9.16 8.48 -18.97
CA GLU A 24 9.54 9.00 -17.65
C GLU A 24 8.78 10.30 -17.31
N GLU A 25 8.63 11.22 -18.27
CA GLU A 25 7.86 12.45 -18.04
C GLU A 25 6.39 12.15 -17.75
N HIS A 26 5.72 11.34 -18.58
CA HIS A 26 4.30 11.03 -18.40
C HIS A 26 4.06 10.23 -17.13
N PHE A 27 4.94 9.27 -16.84
CA PHE A 27 4.88 8.46 -15.64
C PHE A 27 5.14 9.32 -14.40
N GLY A 28 6.15 10.20 -14.42
CA GLY A 28 6.41 11.17 -13.36
C GLY A 28 5.20 12.05 -13.06
N ARG A 29 4.60 12.66 -14.09
CA ARG A 29 3.38 13.49 -13.95
C ARG A 29 2.18 12.70 -13.42
N PHE A 30 2.05 11.43 -13.78
CA PHE A 30 1.03 10.54 -13.25
C PHE A 30 1.23 10.30 -11.74
N PHE A 31 2.46 10.08 -11.27
CA PHE A 31 2.76 9.92 -9.84
C PHE A 31 2.64 11.23 -9.05
N GLU A 32 3.06 12.36 -9.63
CA GLU A 32 2.84 13.69 -9.02
C GLU A 32 1.36 13.98 -8.77
N ALA A 33 0.47 13.53 -9.66
CA ALA A 33 -0.97 13.66 -9.45
C ALA A 33 -1.45 12.96 -8.16
N PHE A 34 -0.79 11.86 -7.75
CA PHE A 34 -1.09 11.16 -6.50
C PHE A 34 -0.58 11.89 -5.25
N HIS A 35 0.36 12.83 -5.39
CA HIS A 35 0.83 13.66 -4.27
C HIS A 35 -0.12 14.84 -3.96
N SER A 36 -1.09 15.11 -4.83
CA SER A 36 -2.16 16.06 -4.53
C SER A 36 -3.09 15.52 -3.42
N THR A 37 -3.81 16.40 -2.73
CA THR A 37 -4.82 16.01 -1.73
C THR A 37 -5.83 15.00 -2.29
N TRP A 38 -6.25 15.17 -3.55
CA TRP A 38 -7.16 14.25 -4.24
C TRP A 38 -6.50 12.90 -4.54
N GLY A 39 -5.23 12.92 -4.92
CA GLY A 39 -4.40 11.74 -5.09
C GLY A 39 -4.31 10.89 -3.83
N LEU A 40 -4.01 11.53 -2.70
CA LEU A 40 -3.93 10.88 -1.39
C LEU A 40 -5.27 10.28 -0.96
N LEU A 41 -6.37 10.99 -1.20
CA LEU A 41 -7.73 10.49 -0.98
C LEU A 41 -8.00 9.22 -1.80
N THR A 42 -7.69 9.25 -3.10
CA THR A 42 -7.92 8.11 -4.00
C THR A 42 -7.09 6.90 -3.61
N VAL A 43 -5.79 7.07 -3.34
CA VAL A 43 -4.90 5.95 -2.96
C VAL A 43 -5.29 5.39 -1.60
N GLY A 44 -5.54 6.26 -0.61
CA GLY A 44 -5.93 5.84 0.74
C GLY A 44 -7.23 5.03 0.73
N LEU A 45 -8.25 5.51 0.01
CA LEU A 45 -9.52 4.80 -0.14
C LEU A 45 -9.39 3.52 -0.95
N ALA A 46 -8.66 3.53 -2.07
CA ALA A 46 -8.48 2.34 -2.90
C ALA A 46 -7.77 1.22 -2.11
N ALA A 47 -6.71 1.56 -1.39
CA ALA A 47 -6.00 0.63 -0.51
C ALA A 47 -6.92 0.11 0.61
N GLY A 48 -7.59 1.03 1.34
CA GLY A 48 -8.51 0.65 2.41
C GLY A 48 -9.63 -0.28 1.93
N ILE A 49 -10.27 0.02 0.80
CA ILE A 49 -11.33 -0.81 0.23
C ILE A 49 -10.79 -2.19 -0.18
N GLY A 50 -9.76 -2.23 -1.01
CA GLY A 50 -9.23 -3.49 -1.56
C GLY A 50 -8.69 -4.41 -0.48
N GLU A 51 -7.89 -3.87 0.43
CA GLU A 51 -7.22 -4.66 1.46
C GLU A 51 -8.20 -5.13 2.53
N GLU A 52 -9.10 -4.28 3.01
CA GLU A 52 -10.04 -4.70 4.06
C GLU A 52 -11.10 -5.67 3.54
N ILE A 53 -11.56 -5.54 2.28
CA ILE A 53 -12.43 -6.55 1.67
C ILE A 53 -11.73 -7.91 1.62
N LEU A 54 -10.48 -7.95 1.17
CA LEU A 54 -9.71 -9.19 1.09
C LEU A 54 -9.43 -9.77 2.48
N TYR A 55 -8.76 -9.01 3.34
CA TYR A 55 -8.26 -9.52 4.61
C TYR A 55 -9.38 -9.66 5.63
N ARG A 56 -10.21 -8.64 5.84
CA ARG A 56 -11.22 -8.61 6.92
C ARG A 56 -12.54 -9.19 6.45
N GLY A 57 -12.86 -9.04 5.17
CA GLY A 57 -14.05 -9.60 4.54
C GLY A 57 -13.90 -11.08 4.16
N ALA A 58 -12.81 -11.48 3.50
CA ALA A 58 -12.70 -12.83 2.93
C ALA A 58 -11.80 -13.79 3.75
N ILE A 59 -10.63 -13.34 4.19
CA ILE A 59 -9.62 -14.23 4.81
C ILE A 59 -9.88 -14.42 6.31
N GLN A 60 -10.05 -13.34 7.07
CA GLN A 60 -10.16 -13.36 8.53
C GLN A 60 -11.34 -14.19 9.06
N PRO A 61 -12.53 -14.22 8.43
CA PRO A 61 -13.61 -15.11 8.87
C PRO A 61 -13.26 -16.60 8.77
N LYS A 62 -12.31 -16.97 7.89
CA LYS A 62 -11.91 -18.36 7.65
C LYS A 62 -10.67 -18.76 8.44
N LEU A 63 -9.66 -17.89 8.52
CA LEU A 63 -8.37 -18.18 9.15
C LEU A 63 -8.22 -17.60 10.56
N GLY A 64 -9.13 -16.71 10.97
CA GLY A 64 -9.04 -16.02 12.26
C GLY A 64 -8.05 -14.85 12.26
N LEU A 65 -7.93 -14.21 13.42
CA LEU A 65 -7.21 -12.95 13.58
C LEU A 65 -5.70 -13.08 13.27
N LEU A 66 -5.02 -13.99 13.95
CA LEU A 66 -3.56 -14.04 13.94
C LEU A 66 -2.99 -14.38 12.54
N PRO A 67 -3.46 -15.43 11.83
CA PRO A 67 -2.92 -15.74 10.51
C PRO A 67 -3.19 -14.64 9.48
N THR A 68 -4.38 -14.00 9.54
CA THR A 68 -4.69 -12.88 8.66
C THR A 68 -3.79 -11.67 8.90
N SER A 69 -3.51 -11.31 10.16
CA SER A 69 -2.61 -10.21 10.48
C SER A 69 -1.16 -10.50 10.05
N ILE A 70 -0.71 -11.76 10.14
CA ILE A 70 0.61 -12.17 9.62
C ILE A 70 0.64 -12.01 8.10
N LEU A 71 -0.34 -12.55 7.37
CA LEU A 71 -0.41 -12.44 5.91
C LEU A 71 -0.42 -10.97 5.46
N PHE A 72 -1.19 -10.13 6.15
CA PHE A 72 -1.21 -8.69 5.93
C PHE A 72 0.18 -8.08 6.09
N ALA A 73 0.91 -8.40 7.16
CA ALA A 73 2.26 -7.87 7.37
C ALA A 73 3.30 -8.38 6.36
N VAL A 74 3.19 -9.65 5.94
CA VAL A 74 4.13 -10.29 5.01
C VAL A 74 4.13 -9.62 3.64
N ILE A 75 2.96 -9.25 3.11
CA ILE A 75 2.88 -8.56 1.81
C ILE A 75 3.45 -7.13 1.87
N HIS A 76 3.63 -6.57 3.07
CA HIS A 76 4.18 -5.24 3.30
C HIS A 76 5.70 -5.26 3.63
N SER A 77 6.34 -6.43 3.69
CA SER A 77 7.74 -6.56 4.15
C SER A 77 8.77 -6.57 3.02
N TYR A 78 8.77 -5.52 2.18
CA TYR A 78 9.72 -5.37 1.07
C TYR A 78 11.21 -5.38 1.49
N TYR A 79 11.51 -5.09 2.76
CA TYR A 79 12.87 -5.08 3.33
C TYR A 79 13.09 -6.18 4.39
N GLY A 80 12.17 -7.16 4.50
CA GLY A 80 12.23 -8.22 5.51
C GLY A 80 11.73 -7.80 6.90
N LEU A 81 12.16 -8.54 7.93
CA LEU A 81 11.76 -8.31 9.33
C LEU A 81 12.40 -7.02 9.87
N SER A 82 11.59 -5.96 9.97
CA SER A 82 12.01 -4.63 10.41
C SER A 82 11.05 -4.07 11.47
N PRO A 83 11.38 -2.96 12.14
CA PRO A 83 10.41 -2.26 13.00
C PRO A 83 9.12 -1.90 12.27
N ALA A 84 9.19 -1.57 10.98
CA ALA A 84 8.03 -1.34 10.14
C ALA A 84 7.16 -2.60 9.99
N PHE A 85 7.78 -3.79 9.83
CA PHE A 85 7.05 -5.05 9.80
C PHE A 85 6.26 -5.28 11.11
N ALA A 86 6.90 -5.07 12.26
CA ALA A 86 6.25 -5.20 13.55
C ALA A 86 5.07 -4.23 13.70
N TRP A 87 5.25 -2.98 13.24
CA TRP A 87 4.19 -1.98 13.24
C TRP A 87 3.00 -2.36 12.35
N ILE A 88 3.25 -2.80 11.12
CA ILE A 88 2.19 -3.23 10.19
C ILE A 88 1.47 -4.48 10.72
N PHE A 89 2.19 -5.40 11.36
CA PHE A 89 1.58 -6.54 12.04
C PHE A 89 0.64 -6.12 13.17
N LEU A 90 1.07 -5.17 14.02
CA LEU A 90 0.23 -4.62 15.09
C LEU A 90 -0.99 -3.87 14.55
N LEU A 91 -0.82 -3.09 13.48
CA LEU A 91 -1.93 -2.46 12.77
C LEU A 91 -2.89 -3.51 12.21
N GLY A 92 -2.34 -4.58 11.65
CA GLY A 92 -3.07 -5.75 11.18
C GLY A 92 -3.93 -6.39 12.27
N LEU A 93 -3.37 -6.56 13.48
CA LEU A 93 -4.07 -7.06 14.66
C LEU A 93 -5.15 -6.08 15.14
N GLY A 94 -4.85 -4.78 15.16
CA GLY A 94 -5.77 -3.72 15.56
C GLY A 94 -7.01 -3.67 14.66
N LEU A 95 -6.81 -3.60 13.34
CA LEU A 95 -7.90 -3.64 12.35
C LEU A 95 -8.67 -4.96 12.41
N GLY A 96 -7.98 -6.09 12.58
CA GLY A 96 -8.64 -7.38 12.71
C GLY A 96 -9.47 -7.50 13.99
N TYR A 97 -9.00 -6.93 15.11
CA TYR A 97 -9.79 -6.86 16.35
C TYR A 97 -10.99 -5.92 16.19
N LEU A 98 -10.80 -4.76 15.57
CA LEU A 98 -11.88 -3.83 15.23
C LEU A 98 -12.96 -4.55 14.40
N ARG A 99 -12.56 -5.32 13.38
CA ARG A 99 -13.48 -6.11 12.55
C ARG A 99 -14.33 -7.10 13.36
N LYS A 100 -13.81 -7.65 14.47
CA LYS A 100 -14.59 -8.54 15.35
C LYS A 100 -15.66 -7.81 16.16
N LYS A 101 -15.52 -6.50 16.33
CA LYS A 101 -16.43 -5.65 17.13
C LYS A 101 -17.38 -4.83 16.26
N THR A 102 -17.04 -4.63 14.98
CA THR A 102 -17.81 -3.81 14.04
C THR A 102 -18.01 -4.56 12.71
N ASP A 103 -17.65 -3.95 11.59
CA ASP A 103 -17.88 -4.41 10.22
C ASP A 103 -16.69 -4.02 9.31
N THR A 104 -16.71 -4.51 8.07
CA THR A 104 -15.64 -4.25 7.11
C THR A 104 -15.60 -2.78 6.67
N THR A 105 -16.73 -2.07 6.55
CA THR A 105 -16.78 -0.65 6.17
C THR A 105 -16.09 0.23 7.20
N THR A 106 -16.31 -0.03 8.49
CA THR A 106 -15.61 0.65 9.58
C THR A 106 -14.10 0.46 9.47
N CYS A 107 -13.65 -0.76 9.15
CA CYS A 107 -12.22 -1.04 8.94
C CYS A 107 -11.66 -0.32 7.72
N ILE A 108 -12.42 -0.27 6.61
CA ILE A 108 -12.05 0.48 5.39
C ILE A 108 -11.79 1.94 5.72
N LEU A 109 -12.70 2.58 6.45
CA LEU A 109 -12.57 4.00 6.81
C LEU A 109 -11.35 4.23 7.73
N PHE A 110 -11.16 3.40 8.75
CA PHE A 110 -10.00 3.51 9.64
C PHE A 110 -8.68 3.32 8.89
N HIS A 111 -8.60 2.33 8.01
CA HIS A 111 -7.40 2.06 7.22
C HIS A 111 -7.13 3.20 6.22
N ALA A 112 -8.15 3.68 5.51
CA ALA A 112 -8.01 4.81 4.58
C ALA A 112 -7.52 6.08 5.30
N VAL A 113 -8.10 6.42 6.47
CA VAL A 113 -7.67 7.56 7.29
C VAL A 113 -6.23 7.39 7.78
N TYR A 114 -5.88 6.20 8.26
CA TYR A 114 -4.51 5.90 8.67
C TYR A 114 -3.50 6.11 7.52
N ASN A 115 -3.82 5.61 6.32
CA ASN A 115 -2.97 5.79 5.15
C ASN A 115 -2.83 7.26 4.78
N MET A 116 -3.93 8.01 4.71
CA MET A 116 -3.90 9.44 4.42
C MET A 116 -3.07 10.23 5.43
N PHE A 117 -3.20 9.93 6.72
CA PHE A 117 -2.41 10.59 7.76
C PHE A 117 -0.92 10.23 7.64
N SER A 118 -0.61 8.96 7.39
CA SER A 118 0.77 8.52 7.18
C SER A 118 1.43 9.20 5.99
N PHE A 119 0.70 9.37 4.88
CA PHE A 119 1.20 10.11 3.72
C PHE A 119 1.42 11.57 4.04
N PHE A 120 0.46 12.25 4.67
CA PHE A 120 0.58 13.66 5.06
C PHE A 120 1.79 13.93 5.95
N MET A 121 2.07 13.03 6.91
CA MET A 121 3.23 13.13 7.80
C MET A 121 4.55 12.76 7.12
N GLY A 122 4.52 11.94 6.06
CA GLY A 122 5.69 11.49 5.31
C GLY A 122 6.07 12.39 4.12
N THR A 123 5.23 13.36 3.73
CA THR A 123 5.47 14.32 2.65
C THR A 123 6.10 15.64 3.12
N GLN A 124 6.85 15.65 4.23
CA GLN A 124 7.68 16.76 4.72
C GLN A 124 9.16 16.37 4.61
#